data_AF-A0A2V7I017-F1
#
_entry.id   AF-A0A2V7I017-F1
#
_cell.length_a   1.000
_cell.length_b   1.000
_cell.length_c   1.000
_cell.angle_alpha   90.00
_cell.angle_beta   90.00
_cell.angle_gamma   90.00
#
_symmetry.space_group_name_H-M   'P 1'
#
loop_
_entity.id
_entity.type
_entity.pdbx_description
1 polymer ?
#
loop_
_entity_poly.entity_id
_entity_poly.type
_entity_poly.pdbx_seq_one_letter_code
_entity_poly.pdbx_strand_id
1 'polypeptide(L)'
;MVDVTTRAKETLAQMKESANVSDPDIGLRLEAETSGGGFGLFPDKQKPGDQIVEYRGAKVLLIEDRLAEALTDARIDCKTTGKGPQLVIGKAEDQDPDLAG
;
A
#
# COMPACT_ATOMS: atom_id res chain seq x y z
N MET A 1 -4.28 -4.62 11.93
CA MET A 1 -4.99 -3.61 11.11
C MET A 1 -3.92 -2.74 10.50
N VAL A 2 -3.75 -2.79 9.18
CA VAL A 2 -2.68 -2.08 8.47
C VAL A 2 -2.86 -0.56 8.60
N ASP A 3 -1.82 0.15 9.04
CA ASP A 3 -1.84 1.60 9.13
C ASP A 3 -1.47 2.21 7.77
N VAL A 4 -2.48 2.67 7.03
CA VAL A 4 -2.29 3.28 5.70
C VAL A 4 -2.52 4.78 5.80
N THR A 5 -1.47 5.54 5.47
CA THR A 5 -1.53 7.00 5.51
C THR A 5 -2.54 7.57 4.50
N THR A 6 -3.13 8.71 4.84
CA THR A 6 -4.03 9.44 3.92
C THR A 6 -3.33 9.76 2.59
N ARG A 7 -2.03 10.08 2.63
CA ARG A 7 -1.22 10.33 1.43
C ARG A 7 -1.18 9.12 0.51
N ALA A 8 -0.97 7.92 1.06
CA ALA A 8 -1.03 6.70 0.27
C ALA A 8 -2.40 6.52 -0.40
N LYS A 9 -3.49 6.67 0.37
CA LYS A 9 -4.86 6.56 -0.16
C LYS A 9 -5.17 7.58 -1.27
N GLU A 10 -4.70 8.81 -1.13
CA GLU A 10 -4.88 9.87 -2.11
C GLU A 10 -4.10 9.59 -3.40
N THR A 11 -2.81 9.23 -3.29
CA THR A 11 -1.98 8.90 -4.47
C THR A 11 -2.53 7.67 -5.21
N LEU A 12 -3.07 6.68 -4.48
CA LEU A 12 -3.74 5.52 -5.07
C LEU A 12 -4.99 5.92 -5.86
N ALA A 13 -5.82 6.81 -5.32
CA ALA A 13 -6.97 7.35 -6.04
C ALA A 13 -6.52 8.07 -7.33
N GLN A 14 -5.50 8.93 -7.23
CA GLN A 14 -4.95 9.65 -8.39
C GLN A 14 -4.37 8.72 -9.45
N MET A 15 -3.70 7.63 -9.05
CA MET A 15 -3.19 6.62 -9.97
C MET A 15 -4.31 5.92 -10.72
N LYS A 16 -5.37 5.53 -10.01
CA LYS A 16 -6.52 4.85 -10.58
C LYS A 16 -7.20 5.74 -11.63
N GLU A 17 -7.36 7.03 -11.32
CA GLU A 17 -7.85 8.05 -12.25
C GLU A 17 -6.88 8.23 -13.44
N SER A 18 -5.57 8.31 -13.19
CA SER A 18 -4.56 8.50 -14.24
C SER A 18 -4.43 7.30 -15.19
N ALA A 19 -4.63 6.08 -14.68
CA ALA A 19 -4.66 4.85 -15.46
C ALA A 19 -5.99 4.62 -16.20
N ASN A 20 -6.92 5.59 -16.10
CA ASN A 20 -8.27 5.52 -16.66
C ASN A 20 -9.07 4.28 -16.19
N VAL A 21 -8.79 3.81 -14.97
CA VAL A 21 -9.45 2.66 -14.35
C VAL A 21 -10.77 3.13 -13.74
N SER A 22 -11.78 3.25 -14.59
CA SER A 22 -13.16 3.60 -14.18
C SER A 22 -13.90 2.44 -13.53
N ASP A 23 -13.40 1.21 -13.64
CA ASP A 23 -14.02 0.04 -13.03
C ASP A 23 -13.95 0.12 -11.49
N PRO A 24 -15.09 0.13 -10.78
CA PRO A 24 -15.10 0.10 -9.31
C PRO A 24 -14.63 -1.24 -8.73
N ASP A 25 -14.55 -2.27 -9.58
CA ASP A 25 -14.11 -3.62 -9.19
C ASP A 25 -12.59 -3.83 -9.31
N ILE A 26 -11.92 -2.98 -10.08
CA ILE A 26 -10.46 -2.97 -10.20
C ILE A 26 -9.88 -2.07 -9.10
N GLY A 27 -8.99 -2.60 -8.29
CA GLY A 27 -8.20 -1.85 -7.29
C GLY A 27 -6.71 -1.92 -7.63
N LEU A 28 -5.88 -1.22 -6.86
CA LEU A 28 -4.44 -1.36 -6.96
C LEU A 28 -3.96 -2.36 -5.91
N ARG A 29 -3.42 -3.50 -6.34
CA ARG A 29 -2.85 -4.53 -5.47
C ARG A 29 -1.45 -4.17 -5.03
N LEU A 30 -1.22 -4.28 -3.73
CA LEU A 30 0.08 -4.12 -3.12
C LEU A 30 0.90 -5.40 -3.29
N GLU A 31 2.04 -5.31 -3.97
CA GLU A 31 3.00 -6.40 -4.11
C GLU A 31 4.38 -5.95 -3.63
N ALA A 32 5.13 -6.84 -2.98
CA ALA A 32 6.51 -6.54 -2.60
C ALA A 32 7.41 -6.58 -3.84
N GLU A 33 8.13 -5.48 -4.11
CA GLU A 33 9.09 -5.46 -5.21
C GLU A 33 10.40 -6.10 -4.76
N THR A 34 10.75 -7.23 -5.37
CA THR A 34 11.93 -8.06 -5.05
C THR A 34 13.27 -7.28 -5.14
N SER A 35 13.34 -6.18 -5.88
CA SER A 35 14.63 -5.56 -6.23
C SER A 35 15.06 -4.35 -5.40
N GLY A 36 14.28 -3.92 -4.39
CA GLY A 36 14.65 -2.69 -3.66
C GLY A 36 14.01 -2.45 -2.30
N GLY A 37 13.32 -3.43 -1.71
CA GLY A 37 12.59 -3.24 -0.44
C GLY A 37 11.41 -2.28 -0.54
N GLY A 38 11.00 -1.92 -1.76
CA GLY A 38 9.80 -1.15 -2.04
C GLY A 38 8.58 -2.03 -2.24
N PHE A 39 7.41 -1.43 -2.23
CA PHE A 39 6.18 -2.09 -2.62
C PHE A 39 5.67 -1.46 -3.92
N GLY A 40 5.33 -2.32 -4.88
CA GLY A 40 4.73 -1.96 -6.16
C GLY A 40 3.21 -2.00 -6.08
N LEU A 41 2.57 -1.25 -6.97
CA LEU A 41 1.14 -1.26 -7.16
C LEU A 41 0.81 -1.76 -8.55
N PHE A 42 -0.07 -2.75 -8.60
CA PHE A 42 -0.50 -3.35 -9.86
C PHE A 42 -2.03 -3.30 -9.93
N PRO A 43 -2.63 -2.81 -11.04
CA PRO A 43 -4.07 -2.85 -11.21
C PRO A 43 -4.53 -4.32 -11.27
N ASP A 44 -5.31 -4.74 -10.28
CA ASP A 44 -5.85 -6.10 -10.16
C ASP A 44 -7.30 -6.07 -9.64
N LYS A 45 -8.03 -7.17 -9.78
CA LYS A 45 -9.36 -7.30 -9.19
C LYS A 45 -9.27 -7.75 -7.73
N GLN A 46 -10.23 -7.32 -6.92
CA GLN A 46 -10.42 -7.83 -5.56
C GLN A 46 -10.46 -9.37 -5.58
N LYS A 47 -9.68 -10.01 -4.70
CA LYS A 47 -9.80 -11.44 -4.42
C LYS A 47 -10.42 -11.68 -3.05
N PRO A 48 -11.11 -12.82 -2.86
CA PRO A 48 -11.58 -13.20 -1.54
C PRO A 48 -10.39 -13.41 -0.60
N GLY A 49 -10.39 -12.69 0.52
CA GLY A 49 -9.29 -12.67 1.48
C GLY A 49 -8.41 -11.43 1.41
N ASP A 50 -8.52 -10.59 0.38
CA ASP A 50 -7.79 -9.32 0.38
C ASP A 50 -8.42 -8.33 1.35
N GLN A 51 -7.57 -7.67 2.14
CA GLN A 51 -7.91 -6.46 2.86
C GLN A 51 -8.02 -5.29 1.88
N ILE A 52 -9.20 -4.70 1.82
CA ILE A 52 -9.53 -3.62 0.89
C ILE A 52 -9.44 -2.29 1.62
N VAL A 53 -8.71 -1.34 1.05
CA VAL A 53 -8.74 0.04 1.49
C VAL A 53 -9.64 0.83 0.57
N GLU A 54 -10.73 1.32 1.14
CA GLU A 54 -11.64 2.23 0.46
C GLU A 54 -11.22 3.68 0.75
N TYR A 55 -11.23 4.50 -0.29
CA TYR A 55 -11.04 5.94 -0.17
C TYR A 55 -12.12 6.65 -0.95
N ARG A 56 -12.85 7.55 -0.28
CA ARG A 56 -14.01 8.27 -0.85
C ARG A 56 -15.06 7.35 -1.48
N GLY A 57 -15.25 6.14 -0.94
CA GLY A 57 -16.24 5.16 -1.42
C GLY A 57 -15.82 4.37 -2.67
N ALA A 58 -14.55 4.47 -3.09
CA ALA A 58 -13.98 3.64 -4.14
C ALA A 58 -12.88 2.71 -3.57
N LYS A 59 -12.79 1.50 -4.12
CA LYS A 59 -11.68 0.57 -3.81
C LYS A 59 -10.41 1.12 -4.44
N VAL A 60 -9.46 1.53 -3.60
CA VAL A 60 -8.19 2.11 -4.08
C VAL A 60 -7.00 1.19 -3.84
N LEU A 61 -7.03 0.38 -2.78
CA LEU A 61 -5.96 -0.57 -2.47
C LEU A 61 -6.52 -1.95 -2.17
N LEU A 62 -5.81 -2.97 -2.65
CA LEU A 62 -6.01 -4.37 -2.31
C LEU A 62 -4.72 -4.87 -1.66
N ILE A 63 -4.81 -5.45 -0.48
CA ILE A 63 -3.69 -6.00 0.27
C ILE A 63 -4.03 -7.45 0.58
N GLU A 64 -3.19 -8.40 0.21
CA GLU A 64 -3.42 -9.81 0.58
C GLU A 64 -3.43 -9.99 2.10
N ASP A 65 -4.25 -10.90 2.61
CA ASP A 65 -4.34 -11.25 4.04
C ASP A 65 -2.96 -11.46 4.69
N ARG A 66 -2.15 -12.32 4.09
CA ARG A 66 -0.75 -12.59 4.49
C ARG A 66 0.09 -11.32 4.61
N LEU A 67 -0.11 -10.39 3.69
CA LEU A 67 0.64 -9.15 3.58
C LEU A 67 0.08 -8.13 4.59
N ALA A 68 -1.24 -8.09 4.80
CA ALA A 68 -1.89 -7.29 5.83
C ALA A 68 -1.54 -7.73 7.26
N GLU A 69 -1.35 -9.03 7.48
CA GLU A 69 -0.82 -9.58 8.72
C GLU A 69 0.63 -9.16 8.93
N ALA A 70 1.48 -9.30 7.91
CA ALA A 70 2.88 -8.87 7.97
C ALA A 70 3.04 -7.35 8.16
N LEU A 71 2.08 -6.57 7.67
CA LEU A 71 2.06 -5.11 7.74
C LEU A 71 1.20 -4.55 8.87
N THR A 72 0.64 -5.39 9.74
CA THR A 72 -0.14 -4.92 10.89
C THR A 72 0.72 -4.11 11.88
N ASP A 73 2.03 -4.32 11.89
CA ASP A 73 3.00 -3.56 12.68
C ASP A 73 3.73 -2.47 11.86
N ALA A 74 3.44 -2.39 10.56
CA ALA A 74 4.12 -1.50 9.65
C ALA A 74 3.23 -0.34 9.21
N ARG A 75 3.85 0.81 8.92
CA ARG A 75 3.16 1.96 8.37
C ARG A 75 3.35 2.01 6.87
N ILE A 76 2.24 1.96 6.15
CA ILE A 76 2.19 2.11 4.71
C ILE A 76 2.12 3.59 4.35
N ASP A 77 3.21 4.09 3.77
CA ASP A 77 3.29 5.42 3.18
C ASP A 77 3.52 5.33 1.67
N CYS A 78 3.28 6.41 0.94
CA CYS A 78 3.45 6.44 -0.50
C CYS A 78 4.20 7.70 -0.89
N LYS A 79 5.26 7.50 -1.67
CA LYS A 79 6.16 8.56 -2.11
C LYS A 79 6.11 8.64 -3.62
N THR A 80 5.71 9.80 -4.13
CA THR A 80 5.81 10.10 -5.56
C THR A 80 7.27 10.32 -5.92
N THR A 81 7.83 9.41 -6.72
CA THR A 81 9.16 9.57 -7.32
C THR A 81 9.01 10.05 -8.76
N GLY A 82 10.07 10.61 -9.36
CA GLY A 82 10.04 11.04 -10.76
C GLY A 82 9.77 9.92 -11.78
N LYS A 83 9.79 8.64 -11.36
CA LYS A 83 9.42 7.46 -12.18
C LYS A 83 7.97 7.03 -12.00
N GLY A 84 7.29 7.59 -11.01
CA GLY A 84 5.96 7.18 -10.61
C GLY A 84 5.84 7.09 -9.09
N PRO A 85 4.61 6.95 -8.62
CA PRO A 85 4.32 6.72 -7.21
C PRO A 85 4.78 5.35 -6.74
N GLN A 86 5.53 5.35 -5.64
CA GLN A 86 6.13 4.16 -5.06
C GLN A 86 5.65 4.03 -3.62
N LEU A 87 5.20 2.83 -3.24
CA LEU A 87 4.89 2.58 -1.84
C LEU A 87 6.15 2.31 -1.04
N VAL A 88 6.19 2.95 0.11
CA VAL A 88 7.26 2.86 1.09
C VAL A 88 6.65 2.39 2.39
N ILE A 89 7.12 1.25 2.85
CA ILE A 89 6.70 0.69 4.11
C ILE A 89 7.81 0.94 5.10
N GLY A 90 7.55 1.82 6.04
CA GLY A 90 8.39 1.98 7.21
C GLY A 90 7.90 1.01 8.27
N LYS A 91 8.80 0.15 8.77
CA LYS A 91 8.60 -0.36 10.13
C LYS A 91 8.55 0.89 11.01
N ALA A 92 7.52 1.04 11.85
CA ALA A 92 7.65 1.97 12.96
C ALA A 92 8.82 1.42 13.77
N GLU A 93 9.99 2.03 13.65
CA GLU A 93 11.25 1.63 14.29
C GLU A 93 10.95 1.08 15.70
N ASP A 94 11.22 -0.17 16.06
CA ASP A 94 12.56 -0.67 16.46
C ASP A 94 13.58 0.45 16.72
N GLN A 95 13.16 1.50 17.43
CA GLN A 95 14.07 2.21 18.31
C GLN A 95 14.18 1.39 19.59
N ASP A 96 14.96 0.32 19.56
CA ASP A 96 15.59 -0.22 20.77
C ASP A 96 17.06 0.26 20.80
N PRO A 97 17.35 1.48 21.27
CA PRO A 97 18.70 1.91 21.61
C PRO A 97 19.14 1.38 22.99
N ASP A 98 18.89 0.11 23.30
CA ASP A 98 19.29 -0.50 24.58
C ASP A 98 20.27 -1.66 24.37
N LEU A 99 21.43 -1.34 23.77
CA LEU A 99 22.66 -2.08 24.04
C LEU A 99 23.52 -1.26 25.00
N ALA A 100 23.01 -1.07 26.21
CA ALA A 100 23.78 -0.68 27.38
C ALA A 100 23.71 -1.83 28.40
N GLY A 101 24.75 -2.67 28.41
CA GLY A 101 24.96 -3.73 29.39
C GLY A 101 26.39 -4.20 29.37
#